data_AF-A0A351F8X8-F1
#
_entry.id   AF-A0A351F8X8-F1
#
_cell.length_a   1.000
_cell.length_b   1.000
_cell.length_c   1.000
_cell.angle_alpha   90.00
_cell.angle_beta   90.00
_cell.angle_gamma   90.00
#
_symmetry.space_group_name_H-M   'P 1'
#
loop_
_entity.id
_entity.type
_entity.pdbx_description
1 polymer ?
#
loop_
_entity_poly.entity_id
_entity_poly.type
_entity_poly.pdbx_seq_one_letter_code
_entity_poly.pdbx_strand_id
1 'polypeptide(L)'
;MYMTPNLLGVFAQIYGSNDAMDFGKAALVAVVGFITVIVILAIIALFIKAIAAIFDKTSKAAKSAAPAPASAAPAAPVAQPAQPGVELVNVDEPTAAVIMAIVSHQSGISLDRLAFKSIKLSEDK
;
A
#
# COMPACT_ATOMS: atom_id res chain seq x y z
N MET A 1 -3.87 7.60 -50.19
CA MET A 1 -2.83 6.59 -49.88
C MET A 1 -2.21 6.95 -48.54
N TYR A 2 -1.84 5.94 -47.75
CA TYR A 2 -1.25 5.97 -46.40
C TYR A 2 -2.21 6.06 -45.20
N MET A 3 -2.55 4.89 -44.66
CA MET A 3 -2.76 4.73 -43.22
C MET A 3 -2.09 3.43 -42.79
N THR A 4 -1.20 3.58 -41.83
CA THR A 4 -0.12 2.66 -41.44
C THR A 4 -0.65 1.41 -40.73
N PRO A 5 -0.34 0.17 -41.18
CA PRO A 5 -0.77 -1.07 -40.51
C PRO A 5 0.19 -1.58 -39.41
N ASN A 6 1.06 -0.71 -38.88
CA ASN A 6 2.20 -1.17 -38.07
C ASN A 6 1.88 -1.53 -36.61
N LEU A 7 0.72 -1.16 -36.05
CA LEU A 7 0.37 -1.58 -34.68
C LEU A 7 -0.12 -3.03 -34.64
N LEU A 8 -0.99 -3.41 -35.58
CA LEU A 8 -1.51 -4.79 -35.69
C LEU A 8 -0.41 -5.79 -36.04
N GLY A 9 0.59 -5.39 -36.84
CA GLY A 9 1.74 -6.23 -37.18
C GLY A 9 2.70 -6.48 -36.00
N VAL A 10 2.91 -5.51 -35.10
CA VAL A 10 3.84 -5.65 -33.97
C VAL A 10 3.28 -6.64 -32.93
N PHE A 11 1.99 -6.58 -32.62
CA PHE A 11 1.36 -7.55 -31.72
C PHE A 11 1.27 -8.95 -32.37
N ALA A 12 0.96 -9.04 -33.66
CA ALA A 12 1.00 -10.30 -34.40
C ALA A 12 2.41 -10.88 -34.56
N GLN A 13 3.47 -10.06 -34.54
CA GLN A 13 4.85 -10.54 -34.58
C GLN A 13 5.37 -10.96 -33.20
N ILE A 14 4.89 -10.31 -32.13
CA ILE A 14 5.21 -10.67 -30.74
C ILE A 14 4.47 -11.93 -30.30
N TYR A 15 3.23 -12.14 -30.78
CA TYR A 15 2.37 -13.27 -30.36
C TYR A 15 2.10 -14.32 -31.45
N GLY A 16 2.16 -13.95 -32.72
CA GLY A 16 1.69 -14.76 -33.85
C GLY A 16 2.76 -15.61 -34.53
N SER A 17 4.03 -15.44 -34.20
CA SER A 17 5.09 -16.43 -34.53
C SER A 17 5.24 -17.44 -33.39
N ASN A 18 4.14 -18.10 -33.02
CA ASN A 18 4.17 -19.35 -32.24
C ASN A 18 4.56 -20.53 -33.14
N ASP A 19 5.70 -20.41 -33.86
CA ASP A 19 6.44 -21.61 -34.23
C ASP A 19 6.74 -22.28 -32.88
N ALA A 20 6.06 -23.40 -32.61
CA ALA A 20 5.67 -23.88 -31.30
C ALA A 20 6.59 -23.39 -30.16
N MET A 21 6.07 -22.69 -29.15
CA MET A 21 6.80 -22.51 -27.89
C MET A 21 7.14 -23.92 -27.38
N ASP A 22 8.32 -24.39 -27.74
CA ASP A 22 8.80 -25.69 -27.37
C ASP A 22 8.75 -25.76 -25.85
N PHE A 23 8.28 -26.88 -25.31
CA PHE A 23 8.05 -27.03 -23.88
C PHE A 23 9.29 -26.61 -23.06
N GLY A 24 10.50 -26.84 -23.60
CA GLY A 24 11.75 -26.38 -23.00
C GLY A 24 11.88 -24.85 -22.93
N LYS A 25 11.44 -24.12 -23.97
CA LYS A 25 11.46 -22.65 -23.99
C LYS A 25 10.41 -22.07 -23.05
N ALA A 26 9.21 -22.64 -23.02
CA ALA A 26 8.16 -22.23 -22.07
C ALA A 26 8.60 -22.47 -20.61
N ALA A 27 9.21 -23.62 -20.32
CA ALA A 27 9.76 -23.93 -19.01
C ALA A 27 10.89 -22.96 -18.62
N LEU A 28 11.81 -22.63 -19.53
CA LEU A 28 12.88 -21.68 -19.28
C LEU A 28 12.31 -20.29 -18.96
N VAL A 29 11.34 -19.81 -19.76
CA VAL A 29 10.65 -18.52 -19.51
C VAL A 29 9.96 -18.52 -18.15
N ALA A 30 9.30 -19.61 -17.77
CA ALA A 30 8.65 -19.73 -16.46
C ALA A 30 9.66 -19.70 -15.30
N VAL A 31 10.78 -20.42 -15.42
CA VAL A 31 11.86 -20.40 -14.41
C VAL A 31 12.48 -19.01 -14.29
N VAL A 32 12.75 -18.34 -15.41
CA VAL A 32 13.28 -16.97 -15.41
C VAL A 32 12.28 -15.99 -14.78
N GLY A 33 11.00 -16.11 -15.11
CA GLY A 33 9.95 -15.32 -14.48
C GLY A 33 9.88 -15.55 -12.97
N PHE A 34 9.93 -16.80 -12.53
CA PHE A 34 9.93 -17.16 -11.11
C PHE A 34 11.14 -16.58 -10.37
N ILE A 35 12.35 -16.73 -10.93
CA ILE A 35 13.56 -16.14 -10.35
C ILE A 35 13.46 -14.62 -10.31
N THR A 36 12.96 -13.98 -11.36
CA THR A 36 12.79 -12.52 -11.42
C THR A 36 11.89 -12.03 -10.29
N VAL A 37 10.76 -12.71 -10.04
CA VAL A 37 9.86 -12.39 -8.91
C VAL A 37 10.58 -12.55 -7.57
N ILE A 38 11.30 -13.66 -7.35
CA ILE A 38 12.07 -13.88 -6.12
C ILE A 38 13.10 -12.76 -5.91
N VAL A 39 13.82 -12.35 -6.95
CA VAL A 39 14.82 -11.27 -6.89
C VAL A 39 14.17 -9.95 -6.51
N ILE A 40 13.04 -9.59 -7.12
CA ILE A 40 12.31 -8.36 -6.79
C ILE A 40 11.85 -8.38 -5.33
N LEU A 41 11.27 -9.50 -4.87
CA LEU A 41 10.86 -9.67 -3.48
C LEU A 41 12.05 -9.57 -2.52
N ALA A 42 13.20 -10.16 -2.87
CA ALA A 42 14.42 -10.09 -2.07
C ALA A 42 14.98 -8.67 -1.97
N ILE A 43 14.95 -7.90 -3.06
CA ILE A 43 15.37 -6.48 -3.06
C ILE A 43 14.46 -5.67 -2.13
N ILE A 44 13.14 -5.84 -2.23
CA ILE A 44 12.17 -5.15 -1.35
C ILE A 44 12.43 -5.52 0.12
N ALA A 45 12.59 -6.82 0.42
CA ALA A 45 12.86 -7.30 1.77
C ALA A 45 14.18 -6.76 2.32
N LEU A 46 15.24 -6.66 1.50
CA LEU A 46 16.53 -6.09 1.88
C LEU A 46 16.38 -4.60 2.21
N PHE A 47 15.58 -3.87 1.44
CA PHE A 47 15.31 -2.45 1.67
C PHE A 47 14.60 -2.22 3.02
N ILE A 48 13.57 -3.02 3.30
CA ILE A 48 12.86 -3.00 4.60
C ILE A 48 13.82 -3.35 5.73
N LYS A 49 14.65 -4.38 5.56
CA LYS A 49 15.63 -4.80 6.57
C LYS A 49 16.72 -3.77 6.82
N ALA A 50 17.14 -3.02 5.80
CA ALA A 50 18.10 -1.92 5.95
C ALA A 50 17.50 -0.78 6.78
N ILE A 51 16.25 -0.38 6.50
CA ILE A 51 15.54 0.64 7.27
C ILE A 51 15.30 0.14 8.70
N ALA A 52 14.85 -1.11 8.87
CA ALA A 52 14.68 -1.73 10.18
C ALA A 52 16.00 -1.78 10.96
N ALA A 53 17.13 -2.12 10.33
CA ALA A 53 18.43 -2.15 10.99
C ALA A 53 18.92 -0.76 11.44
N ILE A 54 18.55 0.30 10.72
CA ILE A 54 18.83 1.69 11.15
C ILE A 54 17.94 2.06 12.34
N PHE A 55 16.67 1.64 12.33
CA PHE A 55 15.76 1.80 13.47
C PHE A 55 16.17 0.94 14.67
N ASP A 56 16.63 -0.29 14.51
CA ASP A 56 17.14 -1.14 15.58
C ASP A 56 18.41 -0.55 16.22
N LYS A 57 19.26 0.11 15.43
CA LYS A 57 20.42 0.85 15.95
C LYS A 57 20.00 2.09 16.75
N THR A 58 18.88 2.73 16.42
CA THR A 58 18.29 3.82 17.20
C THR A 58 17.46 3.33 18.40
N SER A 59 16.99 2.08 18.35
CA SER A 59 16.07 1.45 19.31
C SER A 59 16.66 0.24 20.02
N LYS A 60 17.99 0.19 20.22
CA LYS A 60 18.67 -0.85 21.02
C LYS A 60 18.36 -0.76 22.54
N ALA A 61 17.11 -0.47 22.88
CA ALA A 61 16.58 -0.51 24.24
C ALA A 61 15.26 -1.31 24.36
N ALA A 62 14.69 -1.88 23.29
CA ALA A 62 13.42 -2.63 23.40
C ALA A 62 13.40 -3.92 22.59
N LYS A 63 14.18 -4.88 23.10
CA LYS A 63 13.94 -6.33 23.13
C LYS A 63 12.87 -6.93 22.20
N SER A 64 13.37 -7.68 21.21
CA SER A 64 12.98 -9.05 20.85
C SER A 64 11.63 -9.55 21.39
N ALA A 65 10.67 -9.74 20.49
CA ALA A 65 9.65 -10.78 20.61
C ALA A 65 9.31 -11.31 19.21
N ALA A 66 9.69 -12.55 18.96
CA ALA A 66 9.32 -13.30 17.77
C ALA A 66 7.80 -13.56 17.74
N PRO A 67 7.12 -13.54 16.58
CA PRO A 67 5.74 -13.97 16.49
C PRO A 67 5.67 -15.50 16.35
N ALA A 68 5.11 -16.17 17.37
CA ALA A 68 4.63 -17.55 17.25
C ALA A 68 3.18 -17.54 16.69
N PRO A 69 2.81 -18.50 15.82
CA PRO A 69 1.58 -18.43 15.04
C PRO A 69 0.33 -18.96 15.76
N ALA A 70 -0.80 -18.35 15.38
CA ALA A 70 -2.17 -18.86 15.28
C ALA A 70 -2.90 -19.43 16.52
N SER A 71 -3.98 -18.74 16.90
CA SER A 71 -5.24 -19.38 17.29
C SER A 71 -6.40 -18.62 16.67
N ALA A 72 -7.25 -19.32 15.93
CA ALA A 72 -8.43 -18.80 15.26
C ALA A 72 -9.69 -19.06 16.09
N ALA A 73 -10.41 -17.99 16.47
CA ALA A 73 -11.86 -17.87 16.74
C ALA A 73 -12.12 -16.76 17.77
N PRO A 74 -13.34 -16.18 17.88
CA PRO A 74 -14.36 -15.81 16.89
C PRO A 74 -14.36 -14.27 16.65
N ALA A 75 -14.99 -13.82 15.56
CA ALA A 75 -15.09 -12.40 15.20
C ALA A 75 -15.82 -11.59 16.29
N ALA A 76 -15.05 -10.97 17.19
CA ALA A 76 -15.50 -9.89 18.06
C ALA A 76 -15.71 -8.62 17.20
N PRO A 77 -16.66 -7.73 17.58
CA PRO A 77 -16.87 -6.47 16.88
C PRO A 77 -15.53 -5.76 16.80
N VAL A 78 -15.09 -5.47 15.57
CA VAL A 78 -13.85 -4.76 15.31
C VAL A 78 -13.83 -3.50 16.18
N ALA A 79 -12.94 -3.50 17.17
CA ALA A 79 -12.65 -2.31 17.94
C ALA A 79 -12.21 -1.25 16.93
N GLN A 80 -13.04 -0.23 16.78
CA GLN A 80 -12.77 0.90 15.92
C GLN A 80 -11.38 1.46 16.28
N PRO A 81 -10.49 1.68 15.31
CA PRO A 81 -9.15 2.19 15.61
C PRO A 81 -9.31 3.46 16.44
N ALA A 82 -8.65 3.53 17.59
CA ALA A 82 -8.53 4.77 18.33
C ALA A 82 -7.86 5.78 17.39
N GLN A 83 -8.65 6.70 16.85
CA GLN A 83 -8.15 7.71 15.95
C GLN A 83 -7.04 8.49 16.67
N PRO A 84 -5.88 8.72 16.02
CA PRO A 84 -4.83 9.53 16.62
C PRO A 84 -5.42 10.90 16.99
N GLY A 85 -5.18 11.34 18.23
CA GLY A 85 -5.74 12.58 18.76
C GLY A 85 -5.50 13.75 17.80
N VAL A 86 -6.58 14.45 17.46
CA VAL A 86 -6.54 15.57 16.51
C VAL A 86 -5.98 16.80 17.23
N GLU A 87 -4.99 17.46 16.62
CA GLU A 87 -4.43 18.68 17.18
C GLU A 87 -5.40 19.85 16.96
N LEU A 88 -6.05 20.29 18.03
CA LEU A 88 -6.97 21.43 18.01
C LEU A 88 -6.22 22.69 18.42
N VAL A 89 -6.15 23.68 17.51
CA VAL A 89 -5.53 24.98 17.77
C VAL A 89 -6.63 26.04 17.81
N ASN A 90 -6.90 26.56 19.01
CA ASN A 90 -7.96 27.55 19.28
C ASN A 90 -9.38 27.11 18.85
N VAL A 91 -9.64 25.80 18.83
CA VAL A 91 -10.94 25.21 18.49
C VAL A 91 -11.34 24.23 19.60
N ASP A 92 -12.60 24.28 20.01
CA ASP A 92 -13.17 23.38 21.00
C ASP A 92 -13.51 22.00 20.40
N GLU A 93 -13.49 20.97 21.25
CA GLU A 93 -13.80 19.59 20.87
C GLU A 93 -15.17 19.41 20.17
N PRO A 94 -16.30 19.99 20.65
CA PRO A 94 -17.57 19.83 19.97
C PRO A 94 -17.59 20.51 18.59
N THR A 95 -16.99 21.68 18.43
CA THR A 95 -16.84 22.35 17.13
C THR A 95 -15.97 21.52 16.19
N ALA A 96 -14.87 20.95 16.69
CA ALA A 96 -14.04 20.04 15.93
C ALA A 96 -14.83 18.83 15.44
N ALA A 97 -15.63 18.19 16.29
CA ALA A 97 -16.47 17.05 15.92
C ALA A 97 -17.48 17.40 14.81
N VAL A 98 -18.09 18.59 14.87
CA VAL A 98 -18.99 19.10 13.83
C VAL A 98 -18.24 19.30 12.50
N ILE A 99 -17.05 19.89 12.54
CA ILE A 99 -16.18 20.03 11.35
C ILE A 99 -15.85 18.65 10.78
N MET A 100 -15.53 17.67 11.63
CA MET A 100 -15.23 16.31 11.18
C MET A 100 -16.40 15.66 10.46
N ALA A 101 -17.61 15.81 11.02
CA ALA A 101 -18.84 15.29 10.44
C ALA A 101 -19.15 15.94 9.08
N ILE A 102 -19.04 17.26 8.97
CA ILE A 102 -19.31 17.99 7.73
C ILE A 102 -18.34 17.59 6.62
N VAL A 103 -17.04 17.53 6.93
CA VAL A 103 -16.02 17.18 5.93
C VAL A 103 -16.18 15.72 5.48
N SER A 104 -16.58 14.82 6.38
CA SER A 104 -16.91 13.44 6.02
C SER A 104 -18.10 13.33 5.07
N HIS A 105 -19.14 14.15 5.30
CA HIS A 105 -20.33 14.18 4.47
C HIS A 105 -20.05 14.77 3.09
N GLN A 106 -19.31 15.88 3.02
CA GLN A 106 -18.96 16.51 1.74
C GLN A 106 -17.97 15.67 0.92
N SER A 107 -17.03 14.99 1.58
CA SER A 107 -16.04 14.16 0.90
C SER A 107 -16.58 12.77 0.53
N GLY A 108 -17.69 12.34 1.14
CA GLY A 108 -18.21 10.98 1.02
C GLY A 108 -17.32 9.91 1.67
N ILE A 109 -16.33 10.31 2.47
CA ILE A 109 -15.38 9.43 3.16
C ILE A 109 -15.84 9.30 4.61
N SER A 110 -16.12 8.08 5.06
CA SER A 110 -16.50 7.81 6.46
C SER A 110 -15.39 8.19 7.43
N LEU A 111 -15.75 8.61 8.66
CA LEU A 111 -14.81 8.99 9.73
C LEU A 111 -13.76 7.93 10.07
N ASP A 112 -13.99 6.65 9.75
CA ASP A 112 -13.01 5.57 9.90
C ASP A 112 -11.77 5.75 8.98
N ARG A 113 -12.00 6.24 7.76
CA ARG A 113 -10.96 6.43 6.73
C ARG A 113 -10.48 7.87 6.62
N LEU A 114 -11.12 8.79 7.35
CA LEU A 114 -10.83 10.20 7.33
C LEU A 114 -9.95 10.57 8.53
N ALA A 115 -8.70 10.93 8.27
CA ALA A 115 -7.76 11.33 9.31
C ALA A 115 -7.61 12.87 9.35
N PHE A 116 -7.99 13.48 10.48
CA PHE A 116 -7.75 14.91 10.72
C PHE A 116 -6.38 15.10 11.37
N LYS A 117 -5.50 15.84 10.70
CA LYS A 117 -4.14 16.11 11.19
C LYS A 117 -4.12 17.27 12.19
N SER A 118 -4.76 18.38 11.86
CA SER A 118 -4.93 19.53 12.75
C SER A 118 -6.15 20.36 12.33
N ILE A 119 -6.86 20.94 13.29
CA ILE A 119 -7.96 21.89 13.06
C ILE A 119 -7.56 23.22 13.68
N LYS A 120 -7.50 24.27 12.86
CA LYS A 120 -7.09 25.63 13.28
C LYS A 120 -8.16 26.64 12.92
N LEU A 121 -8.43 27.58 13.82
CA LEU A 121 -9.21 28.77 13.49
C LEU A 121 -8.32 29.71 12.65
N SER A 122 -8.65 29.93 11.38
CA SER A 122 -7.99 30.94 10.55
C SER A 122 -8.53 32.32 10.91
N GLU A 123 -7.66 33.23 11.38
CA GLU A 123 -7.98 34.66 11.56
C GLU A 123 -8.01 35.38 10.20
N ASP A 124 -8.78 34.86 9.25
CA ASP A 124 -8.97 35.51 7.95
C ASP A 124 -9.97 36.67 8.13
N LYS A 125 -9.48 37.88 7.86
CA LYS A 125 -10.14 39.17 8.08
C LYS A 125 -11.12 39.54 6.98
#